data_AF-A0A495SX91-F1
#
_entry.id   AF-A0A495SX91-F1
#
_cell.length_a   1.000
_cell.length_b   1.000
_cell.length_c   1.000
_cell.angle_alpha   90.00
_cell.angle_beta   90.00
_cell.angle_gamma   90.00
#
_symmetry.space_group_name_H-M   'P 1'
#
loop_
_entity.id
_entity.type
_entity.pdbx_description
1 polymer ?
#
loop_
_entity_poly.entity_id
_entity_poly.type
_entity_poly.pdbx_seq_one_letter_code
_entity_poly.pdbx_strand_id
1 'polypeptide(L)'
;MFNHFIQTFIDAQTAAWRHYSAIAATEKRLFGEGPDPAVRVPTTAQVVDELRRTYETLATRIIWKAREQFACEGKRPLVHRAAILKAADFDVERSLALGEAPDFDLLWTVLESQLGNIGAPAGER
;
A
#
# COMPACT_ATOMS: atom_id res chain seq x y z
N MET A 1 -9.75 -4.40 6.14
CA MET A 1 -8.67 -4.40 7.16
C MET A 1 -7.42 -3.72 6.63
N PHE A 2 -6.92 -4.12 5.47
CA PHE A 2 -5.73 -3.54 4.85
C PHE A 2 -6.01 -2.17 4.24
N ASN A 3 -7.23 -1.94 3.73
CA ASN A 3 -7.63 -0.61 3.23
C ASN A 3 -7.63 0.45 4.35
N HIS A 4 -8.01 0.06 5.56
CA HIS A 4 -7.92 0.96 6.72
C HIS A 4 -6.47 1.30 7.05
N PHE A 5 -5.57 0.30 7.07
CA PHE A 5 -4.14 0.51 7.29
C PHE A 5 -3.55 1.51 6.28
N ILE A 6 -3.86 1.35 4.99
CA ILE A 6 -3.32 2.24 3.97
C ILE A 6 -3.92 3.65 4.05
N GLN A 7 -5.21 3.77 4.39
CA GLN A 7 -5.83 5.07 4.62
C GLN A 7 -5.16 5.80 5.79
N THR A 8 -4.90 5.12 6.92
CA THR A 8 -4.19 5.72 8.05
C THR A 8 -2.80 6.22 7.67
N PHE A 9 -2.09 5.48 6.79
CA PHE A 9 -0.80 5.93 6.28
C PHE A 9 -0.92 7.20 5.42
N ILE A 10 -1.90 7.26 4.51
CA ILE A 10 -2.17 8.44 3.67
C ILE A 10 -2.53 9.66 4.53
N ASP A 11 -3.35 9.46 5.55
CA ASP A 11 -3.75 10.51 6.49
C ASP A 11 -2.53 11.03 7.27
N ALA A 12 -1.65 10.14 7.71
CA ALA A 12 -0.41 10.50 8.41
C ALA A 12 0.55 11.30 7.52
N GLN A 13 0.74 10.89 6.25
CA GLN A 13 1.55 11.64 5.28
C GLN A 13 0.96 13.03 5.02
N THR A 14 -0.37 13.12 4.91
CA THR A 14 -1.08 14.40 4.73
C THR A 14 -0.89 15.32 5.93
N ALA A 15 -1.01 14.78 7.15
CA ALA A 15 -0.78 15.55 8.38
C ALA A 15 0.68 16.01 8.49
N ALA A 16 1.65 15.14 8.22
CA ALA A 16 3.07 15.48 8.23
C ALA A 16 3.38 16.61 7.23
N TRP A 17 2.87 16.50 6.00
CA TRP A 17 3.05 17.53 4.97
C TRP A 17 2.49 18.89 5.41
N ARG A 18 1.31 18.91 6.04
CA ARG A 18 0.71 20.15 6.59
C ARG A 18 1.60 20.78 7.66
N HIS A 19 2.16 19.98 8.56
CA HIS A 19 3.06 20.46 9.61
C HIS A 19 4.38 21.00 9.04
N TYR A 20 5.02 20.27 8.11
CA TYR A 20 6.22 20.77 7.44
C TYR A 20 5.96 22.07 6.69
N SER A 21 4.84 22.16 5.96
CA SER A 21 4.45 23.37 5.23
C SER A 21 4.21 24.57 6.16
N ALA A 22 3.56 24.36 7.31
CA ALA A 22 3.32 25.41 8.30
C ALA A 22 4.64 25.93 8.91
N ILE A 23 5.60 25.04 9.17
CA ILE A 23 6.91 25.43 9.69
C ILE A 23 7.69 26.19 8.62
N ALA A 24 7.73 25.69 7.38
CA ALA A 24 8.40 26.39 6.26
C ALA A 24 7.81 27.79 6.01
N ALA A 25 6.49 27.94 6.10
CA ALA A 25 5.83 29.25 6.02
C ALA A 25 6.18 30.17 7.20
N THR A 26 6.45 29.61 8.38
CA THR A 26 6.90 30.37 9.55
C THR A 26 8.35 30.81 9.39
N GLU A 27 9.22 29.90 8.95
CA GLU A 27 10.61 30.19 8.61
C GLU A 27 10.70 31.35 7.59
N LYS A 28 9.95 31.26 6.48
CA LYS A 28 9.90 32.31 5.46
C LYS A 28 9.46 33.67 6.01
N ARG A 29 8.54 33.70 6.99
CA ARG A 29 8.11 34.94 7.64
C ARG A 29 9.17 35.53 8.57
N LEU A 30 9.99 34.70 9.21
CA LEU A 30 11.02 35.12 10.15
C LEU A 30 12.31 35.57 9.46
N PHE A 31 12.71 34.85 8.41
CA PHE A 31 14.03 35.01 7.79
C PHE A 31 13.98 35.49 6.33
N GLY A 32 12.79 35.62 5.74
CA GLY A 32 12.64 35.93 4.32
C GLY A 32 12.85 34.71 3.42
N GLU A 33 13.02 34.92 2.12
CA GLU A 33 13.39 33.85 1.18
C GLU A 33 14.90 33.66 1.15
N GLY A 34 15.35 32.40 1.26
CA GLY A 34 16.75 32.01 1.20
C GLY A 34 16.95 30.79 0.31
N PRO A 35 18.18 30.55 -0.20
CA PRO A 35 18.47 29.46 -1.12
C PRO A 35 18.47 28.06 -0.47
N ASP A 36 18.64 27.98 0.85
CA ASP A 36 18.62 26.71 1.60
C ASP A 36 17.73 26.86 2.84
N PRO A 37 16.49 26.32 2.80
CA PRO A 37 15.60 26.38 3.95
C PRO A 37 16.02 25.39 5.03
N ALA A 38 15.91 25.81 6.28
CA ALA A 38 16.09 24.96 7.46
C ALA A 38 15.08 23.81 7.50
N VAL A 39 13.87 24.03 6.98
CA VAL A 39 12.84 22.99 6.89
C VAL A 39 12.47 22.69 5.44
N ARG A 40 12.67 21.42 5.06
CA ARG A 40 12.34 20.93 3.72
C ARG A 40 10.97 20.26 3.73
N VAL A 41 10.04 20.82 2.96
CA VAL A 41 8.72 20.21 2.72
C VAL A 41 8.87 19.11 1.67
N PRO A 42 8.36 17.90 1.89
CA PRO A 42 8.37 16.86 0.86
C PRO A 42 7.70 17.32 -0.43
N THR A 43 8.36 17.07 -1.55
CA THR A 43 7.79 17.32 -2.88
C THR A 43 6.71 16.29 -3.20
N THR A 44 5.80 16.63 -4.12
CA THR A 44 4.78 15.69 -4.60
C THR A 44 5.40 14.40 -5.15
N ALA A 45 6.53 14.49 -5.87
CA ALA A 45 7.24 13.33 -6.38
C ALA A 45 7.72 12.40 -5.25
N GLN A 46 8.31 12.96 -4.19
CA GLN A 46 8.75 12.17 -3.03
C GLN A 46 7.57 11.49 -2.30
N VAL A 47 6.42 12.16 -2.21
CA VAL A 47 5.21 11.57 -1.62
C VAL A 47 4.68 10.43 -2.49
N VAL A 48 4.62 10.62 -3.81
CA VAL A 48 4.17 9.59 -4.77
C VAL A 48 5.11 8.38 -4.75
N ASP A 49 6.42 8.59 -4.68
CA ASP A 49 7.40 7.51 -4.62
C ASP A 49 7.28 6.69 -3.33
N GLU A 50 7.03 7.34 -2.20
CA GLU A 50 6.82 6.63 -0.93
C GLU A 50 5.47 5.89 -0.92
N LEU A 51 4.42 6.44 -1.53
CA LEU A 51 3.14 5.73 -1.74
C LEU A 51 3.32 4.48 -2.60
N ARG A 52 4.02 4.60 -3.75
CA ARG A 52 4.33 3.47 -4.64
C ARG A 52 5.02 2.34 -3.87
N ARG A 53 6.12 2.68 -3.21
CA ARG A 53 6.90 1.73 -2.40
C ARG A 53 6.04 1.07 -1.32
N THR A 54 5.18 1.83 -0.66
CA THR A 54 4.28 1.33 0.38
C THR A 54 3.25 0.36 -0.19
N TYR A 55 2.62 0.70 -1.31
CA TYR A 55 1.63 -0.17 -1.97
C TYR A 55 2.26 -1.49 -2.41
N GLU A 56 3.41 -1.46 -3.09
CA GLU A 56 4.11 -2.65 -3.55
C GLU A 56 4.57 -3.55 -2.40
N THR A 57 5.09 -2.94 -1.34
CA THR A 57 5.56 -3.66 -0.15
C THR A 57 4.39 -4.31 0.58
N LEU A 58 3.29 -3.58 0.76
CA LEU A 58 2.11 -4.09 1.45
C LEU A 58 1.45 -5.23 0.66
N ALA A 59 1.27 -5.08 -0.65
CA ALA A 59 0.75 -6.15 -1.51
C ALA A 59 1.61 -7.41 -1.42
N THR A 60 2.93 -7.25 -1.41
CA THR A 60 3.88 -8.36 -1.21
C THR A 60 3.63 -9.04 0.14
N ARG A 61 3.56 -8.28 1.24
CA ARG A 61 3.33 -8.81 2.60
C ARG A 61 1.99 -9.53 2.73
N ILE A 62 0.93 -9.01 2.10
CA ILE A 62 -0.40 -9.66 2.08
C ILE A 62 -0.32 -11.02 1.38
N ILE A 63 0.35 -11.11 0.23
CA ILE A 63 0.56 -12.38 -0.46
C ILE A 63 1.34 -13.38 0.41
N TRP A 64 2.42 -12.93 1.08
CA TRP A 64 3.17 -13.79 2.01
C TRP A 64 2.31 -14.28 3.16
N LYS A 65 1.55 -13.37 3.80
CA LYS A 65 0.61 -13.71 4.87
C LYS A 65 -0.41 -14.76 4.41
N ALA A 66 -0.99 -14.60 3.22
CA ALA A 66 -1.94 -15.57 2.68
C ALA A 66 -1.31 -16.94 2.46
N ARG A 67 -0.08 -17.00 1.92
CA ARG A 67 0.64 -18.27 1.73
C ARG A 67 0.97 -18.99 3.04
N GLU A 68 1.18 -18.24 4.12
CA GLU A 68 1.39 -18.81 5.45
C GLU A 68 0.08 -19.29 6.07
N GLN A 69 -0.98 -18.49 5.96
CA GLN A 69 -2.29 -18.79 6.54
C GLN A 69 -2.99 -19.98 5.86
N PHE A 70 -2.83 -20.12 4.54
CA PHE A 70 -3.45 -21.20 3.75
C PHE A 70 -2.47 -22.32 3.40
N ALA A 71 -1.39 -22.49 4.18
CA ALA A 71 -0.51 -23.64 4.04
C ALA A 71 -1.24 -24.93 4.46
N CYS A 72 -1.17 -25.97 3.62
CA CYS A 72 -1.73 -27.29 3.90
C CYS A 72 -0.59 -28.30 4.03
N GLU A 73 -0.63 -29.15 5.06
CA GLU A 73 0.40 -30.17 5.34
C GLU A 73 1.85 -29.62 5.39
N GLY A 74 2.01 -28.38 5.88
CA GLY A 74 3.32 -27.73 5.95
C GLY A 74 3.89 -27.24 4.61
N LYS A 75 3.14 -27.39 3.50
CA LYS A 75 3.53 -26.88 2.18
C LYS A 75 2.83 -25.55 1.90
N ARG A 76 3.62 -24.54 1.57
CA ARG A 76 3.10 -23.22 1.15
C ARG A 76 2.56 -23.33 -0.27
N PRO A 77 1.33 -22.87 -0.54
CA PRO A 77 0.78 -22.91 -1.88
C PRO A 77 1.59 -22.04 -2.85
N LEU A 78 1.62 -22.47 -4.11
CA LEU A 78 2.21 -21.71 -5.20
C LEU A 78 1.26 -20.55 -5.53
N VAL A 79 1.80 -19.33 -5.58
CA VAL A 79 1.04 -18.13 -5.94
C VAL A 79 1.63 -17.50 -7.19
N HIS A 80 0.84 -17.46 -8.25
CA HIS A 80 1.18 -16.69 -9.46
C HIS A 80 0.80 -15.23 -9.25
N ARG A 81 1.76 -14.44 -8.74
CA ARG A 81 1.54 -13.02 -8.37
C ARG A 81 0.81 -12.22 -9.45
N ALA A 82 1.26 -12.31 -10.71
CA ALA A 82 0.63 -11.58 -11.81
C ALA A 82 -0.85 -11.95 -12.02
N ALA A 83 -1.21 -13.23 -11.86
CA ALA A 83 -2.58 -13.69 -12.00
C ALA A 83 -3.47 -13.19 -10.84
N ILE A 84 -2.95 -13.19 -9.61
CA ILE A 84 -3.64 -12.65 -8.43
C ILE A 84 -3.89 -11.15 -8.57
N LEU A 85 -2.83 -10.38 -8.89
CA LEU A 85 -2.95 -8.93 -9.03
C LEU A 85 -3.94 -8.57 -10.13
N LYS A 86 -3.90 -9.27 -11.27
CA LYS A 86 -4.89 -9.09 -12.35
C LYS A 86 -6.32 -9.43 -11.91
N ALA A 87 -6.51 -10.52 -11.18
CA ALA A 87 -7.84 -10.94 -10.70
C ALA A 87 -8.42 -9.96 -9.66
N ALA A 88 -7.56 -9.30 -8.89
CA ALA A 88 -7.94 -8.25 -7.94
C ALA A 88 -7.99 -6.85 -8.57
N ASP A 89 -7.80 -6.72 -9.89
CA ASP A 89 -7.65 -5.44 -10.60
C ASP A 89 -6.64 -4.49 -9.89
N PHE A 90 -5.57 -5.07 -9.36
CA PHE A 90 -4.60 -4.40 -8.51
C PHE A 90 -3.46 -3.84 -9.38
N ASP A 91 -3.51 -2.54 -9.65
CA ASP A 91 -2.52 -1.81 -10.45
C ASP A 91 -2.06 -0.55 -9.71
N VAL A 92 -0.81 -0.58 -9.23
CA VAL A 92 -0.21 0.51 -8.45
C VAL A 92 -0.08 1.79 -9.28
N GLU A 93 0.42 1.70 -10.51
CA GLU A 93 0.67 2.91 -11.32
C GLU A 93 -0.64 3.55 -11.76
N ARG A 94 -1.63 2.73 -12.13
CA ARG A 94 -2.98 3.24 -12.45
C ARG A 94 -3.61 3.93 -11.24
N SER A 95 -3.55 3.32 -10.06
CA SER A 95 -4.09 3.92 -8.83
C SER A 95 -3.39 5.24 -8.47
N LEU A 96 -2.06 5.30 -8.56
CA LEU A 96 -1.30 6.53 -8.33
C LEU A 96 -1.67 7.63 -9.34
N ALA A 97 -1.85 7.29 -10.61
CA ALA A 97 -2.25 8.24 -11.65
C ALA A 97 -3.66 8.81 -11.43
N LEU A 98 -4.57 8.03 -10.83
CA LEU A 98 -5.92 8.44 -10.47
C LEU A 98 -6.00 9.15 -9.11
N GLY A 99 -4.94 9.12 -8.31
CA GLY A 99 -4.96 9.63 -6.94
C GLY A 99 -5.77 8.77 -5.98
N GLU A 100 -5.90 7.48 -6.28
CA GLU A 100 -6.67 6.51 -5.50
C GLU A 100 -5.74 5.45 -4.89
N ALA A 101 -6.18 4.81 -3.80
CA ALA A 101 -5.47 3.65 -3.26
C ALA A 101 -5.96 2.37 -3.96
N PRO A 102 -5.07 1.42 -4.32
CA PRO A 102 -5.48 0.09 -4.73
C PRO A 102 -6.33 -0.60 -3.65
N ASP A 103 -7.24 -1.48 -4.04
CA ASP A 103 -8.06 -2.23 -3.09
C ASP A 103 -7.30 -3.46 -2.54
N PHE A 104 -6.70 -3.30 -1.35
CA PHE A 104 -5.96 -4.35 -0.67
C PHE A 104 -6.86 -5.38 -0.01
N ASP A 105 -8.08 -5.02 0.37
CA ASP A 105 -9.04 -5.96 0.91
C ASP A 105 -9.59 -6.88 -0.20
N LEU A 106 -9.82 -6.36 -1.41
CA LEU A 106 -10.14 -7.17 -2.58
C LEU A 106 -8.99 -8.12 -2.95
N LEU A 107 -7.73 -7.65 -2.91
CA LEU A 107 -6.55 -8.50 -3.09
C LEU A 107 -6.56 -9.69 -2.12
N TRP A 108 -6.90 -9.44 -0.85
CA TRP A 108 -7.05 -10.50 0.14
C TRP A 108 -8.17 -11.47 -0.20
N THR A 109 -9.37 -10.97 -0.55
CA THR A 109 -10.51 -11.83 -0.93
C THR A 109 -10.19 -12.73 -2.12
N VAL A 110 -9.47 -12.23 -3.13
CA VAL A 110 -9.02 -13.04 -4.27
C VAL A 110 -8.04 -14.13 -3.83
N LEU A 111 -7.12 -13.82 -2.92
CA LEU A 111 -6.20 -14.80 -2.33
C LEU A 111 -6.94 -15.87 -1.53
N GLU A 112 -7.92 -15.49 -0.69
CA GLU A 112 -8.74 -16.44 0.07
C GLU A 112 -9.52 -17.37 -0.86
N SER A 113 -10.13 -16.84 -1.92
CA SER A 113 -10.89 -17.64 -2.89
C SER A 113 -10.01 -18.65 -3.62
N GLN A 114 -8.80 -18.25 -4.03
CA GLN A 114 -7.90 -19.14 -4.76
C GLN A 114 -7.19 -20.16 -3.85
N LEU A 115 -6.81 -19.76 -2.63
CA LEU A 115 -5.99 -20.58 -1.74
C LEU A 115 -6.82 -21.37 -0.73
N GLY A 116 -7.96 -20.84 -0.27
CA GLY A 116 -8.86 -21.53 0.67
C GLY A 116 -9.45 -22.81 0.08
N ASN A 117 -9.66 -22.86 -1.24
CA ASN A 117 -10.13 -24.05 -1.95
C ASN A 117 -9.06 -25.15 -2.07
N ILE A 118 -7.78 -24.86 -1.81
CA ILE A 118 -6.69 -25.85 -1.89
C ILE A 118 -6.65 -26.74 -0.63
N GLY A 119 -7.21 -26.27 0.48
CA GLY A 119 -7.27 -26.99 1.76
C GLY A 119 -8.60 -27.71 2.04
N ALA A 120 -9.60 -27.60 1.17
CA ALA A 120 -10.86 -28.31 1.35
C ALA A 120 -10.65 -29.81 1.03
N PRO A 121 -10.92 -30.74 1.97
CA PRO A 121 -10.88 -32.16 1.65
C PRO A 121 -11.86 -32.43 0.50
N ALA A 122 -11.43 -33.24 -0.46
CA ALA A 122 -12.23 -33.61 -1.62
C ALA A 122 -13.49 -34.37 -1.15
N GLY A 123 -14.59 -33.66 -0.92
CA GLY A 123 -15.84 -34.28 -0.53
C GLY A 123 -16.74 -33.40 0.34
N GLU A 124 -17.08 -32.22 -0.14
CA GLU A 124 -18.32 -31.52 0.25
C GLU A 124 -18.69 -30.57 -0.91
N ARG A 125 -19.39 -31.12 -1.90
CA ARG A 125 -20.15 -30.38 -2.91
C ARG A 125 -21.53 -31.01 -3.00
#